data_AF-A0A1Q7UML5-F1
#
_entry.id   AF-A0A1Q7UML5-F1
#
_cell.length_a   1.000
_cell.length_b   1.000
_cell.length_c   1.000
_cell.angle_alpha   90.00
_cell.angle_beta   90.00
_cell.angle_gamma   90.00
#
_symmetry.space_group_name_H-M   'P 1'
#
loop_
_entity.id
_entity.type
_entity.pdbx_description
1 polymer ?
#
loop_
_entity_poly.entity_id
_entity_poly.type
_entity_poly.pdbx_seq_one_letter_code
_entity_poly.pdbx_strand_id
1 'polypeptide(L)'
;MPHFTEDNLQRIIINPFYAITVAAQLTEEHEPPMGEAEWVRTNASLMGEMGSERWLRQLLDVLEGKADAPEKPIDPSQAVNIDPLFAAEHPPLIEREMWVDVNVMQIRNMGAEGWLRQLLDVLTGDIVTAEEVGFAPPGGTFGYGAPGRLNAQRRGKKKRKKRRHA
;
A
#
# COMPACT_ATOMS: atom_id res chain seq x y z
N MET A 1 6.17 21.50 -15.69
CA MET A 1 4.88 21.60 -14.96
C MET A 1 4.64 20.26 -14.32
N PRO A 2 4.24 20.21 -13.04
CA PRO A 2 4.00 18.94 -12.40
C PRO A 2 2.81 18.23 -13.04
N HIS A 3 2.96 16.93 -13.28
CA HIS A 3 1.93 16.10 -13.91
C HIS A 3 1.34 15.16 -12.85
N PHE A 4 0.23 15.60 -12.26
CA PHE A 4 -0.54 14.76 -11.36
C PHE A 4 -1.58 13.95 -12.15
N THR A 5 -1.52 12.64 -12.03
CA THR A 5 -2.60 11.74 -12.45
C THR A 5 -3.52 11.46 -11.26
N GLU A 6 -4.76 11.02 -11.53
CA GLU A 6 -5.69 10.58 -10.48
C GLU A 6 -5.08 9.47 -9.62
N ASP A 7 -4.41 8.50 -10.25
CA ASP A 7 -3.73 7.40 -9.56
C ASP A 7 -2.59 7.90 -8.65
N ASN A 8 -1.79 8.88 -9.10
CA ASN A 8 -0.76 9.50 -8.26
C ASN A 8 -1.39 10.15 -7.02
N LEU A 9 -2.48 10.89 -7.18
CA LEU A 9 -3.17 11.54 -6.06
C LEU A 9 -3.74 10.51 -5.08
N GLN A 10 -4.33 9.43 -5.59
CA GLN A 10 -4.86 8.35 -4.76
C GLN A 10 -3.77 7.68 -3.93
N ARG A 11 -2.63 7.32 -4.55
CA ARG A 11 -1.48 6.74 -3.84
C ARG A 11 -0.94 7.68 -2.76
N ILE A 12 -0.89 8.99 -3.03
CA ILE A 12 -0.50 10.00 -2.03
C ILE A 12 -1.48 10.00 -0.85
N ILE A 13 -2.79 9.96 -1.12
CA ILE A 13 -3.82 9.98 -0.06
C ILE A 13 -3.83 8.70 0.78
N ILE A 14 -3.63 7.54 0.13
CA ILE A 14 -3.64 6.22 0.77
C ILE A 14 -2.39 5.98 1.60
N ASN A 15 -1.30 6.71 1.37
CA ASN A 15 -0.04 6.46 2.05
C ASN A 15 -0.12 6.74 3.57
N PRO A 16 0.01 5.71 4.44
CA PRO A 16 -0.04 5.89 5.89
C PRO A 16 1.24 6.55 6.47
N PHE A 17 2.33 6.63 5.70
CA PHE A 17 3.59 7.28 6.10
C PHE A 17 3.42 8.77 6.44
N TYR A 18 2.33 9.40 5.99
CA TYR A 18 2.09 10.80 6.37
C TYR A 18 1.47 10.95 7.76
N ALA A 19 0.93 9.88 8.33
CA ALA A 19 0.15 9.91 9.57
C ALA A 19 0.80 9.12 10.72
N ILE A 20 1.51 8.03 10.41
CA ILE A 20 2.08 7.12 11.41
C ILE A 20 3.45 6.59 11.00
N THR A 21 4.24 6.19 12.00
CA THR A 21 5.44 5.37 11.81
C THR A 21 5.09 3.90 12.00
N VAL A 22 5.39 3.07 11.01
CA VAL A 22 5.10 1.62 11.06
C VAL A 22 6.10 0.93 11.98
N ALA A 23 5.63 -0.07 12.71
CA ALA A 23 6.43 -0.86 13.61
C ALA A 23 7.46 -1.70 12.82
N ALA A 24 8.74 -1.58 13.16
CA ALA A 24 9.84 -2.16 12.39
C ALA A 24 9.72 -3.67 12.15
N GLN A 25 9.15 -4.41 13.11
CA GLN A 25 8.91 -5.85 13.01
C GLN A 25 7.99 -6.24 11.84
N LEU A 26 7.13 -5.34 11.37
CA LEU A 26 6.24 -5.60 10.23
C LEU A 26 6.93 -5.40 8.88
N THR A 27 8.13 -4.82 8.88
CA THR A 27 8.95 -4.60 7.67
C THR A 27 10.01 -5.68 7.45
N GLU A 28 10.08 -6.65 8.35
CA GLU A 28 10.97 -7.81 8.19
C GLU A 28 10.51 -8.67 7.01
N GLU A 29 11.46 -9.08 6.17
CA GLU A 29 11.18 -9.95 5.04
C GLU A 29 10.69 -11.32 5.52
N HIS A 30 9.51 -11.72 5.05
CA HIS A 30 8.91 -13.00 5.36
C HIS A 30 8.14 -13.56 4.15
N GLU A 31 7.74 -14.82 4.23
CA GLU A 31 6.84 -15.44 3.25
C GLU A 31 5.39 -15.15 3.67
N PRO A 32 4.61 -14.39 2.87
CA PRO A 32 3.24 -14.07 3.23
C PRO A 32 2.39 -15.35 3.37
N PRO A 33 1.73 -15.56 4.52
CA PRO A 33 0.92 -16.76 4.76
C PRO A 33 -0.37 -16.80 3.93
N MET A 34 -0.83 -15.65 3.42
CA MET A 34 -2.05 -15.50 2.63
C MET A 34 -1.74 -14.80 1.30
N GLY A 35 -2.50 -15.11 0.25
CA GLY A 35 -2.39 -14.38 -1.02
C GLY A 35 -3.04 -13.00 -0.94
N GLU A 36 -2.46 -12.00 -1.61
CA GLU A 36 -3.00 -10.64 -1.72
C GLU A 36 -4.50 -10.61 -2.07
N ALA A 37 -4.92 -11.40 -3.07
CA ALA A 37 -6.32 -11.43 -3.50
C ALA A 37 -7.28 -12.01 -2.46
N GLU A 38 -6.80 -12.93 -1.62
CA GLU A 38 -7.57 -13.50 -0.52
C GLU A 38 -7.68 -12.50 0.62
N TRP A 39 -6.56 -11.86 0.99
CA TRP A 39 -6.53 -10.82 2.01
C TRP A 39 -7.44 -9.64 1.66
N VAL A 40 -7.40 -9.18 0.41
CA VAL A 40 -8.26 -8.10 -0.09
C VAL A 40 -9.75 -8.46 0.04
N ARG A 41 -10.13 -9.68 -0.32
CA ARG A 41 -11.53 -10.12 -0.23
C ARG A 41 -11.99 -10.22 1.22
N THR A 42 -11.19 -10.84 2.07
CA THR A 42 -11.48 -10.99 3.49
C THR A 42 -11.66 -9.63 4.16
N ASN A 43 -10.75 -8.69 3.91
CA ASN A 43 -10.83 -7.35 4.49
C ASN A 43 -11.94 -6.50 3.87
N ALA A 44 -12.23 -6.63 2.57
CA ALA A 44 -13.37 -5.94 1.97
C ALA A 44 -14.70 -6.40 2.58
N SER A 45 -14.86 -7.71 2.85
CA SER A 45 -16.02 -8.23 3.57
C SER A 45 -16.07 -7.70 5.01
N LEU A 46 -14.94 -7.73 5.72
CA LEU A 46 -14.85 -7.23 7.10
C LEU A 46 -15.19 -5.74 7.20
N MET A 47 -14.71 -4.91 6.26
CA MET A 47 -15.07 -3.50 6.16
C MET A 47 -16.58 -3.29 5.92
N GLY A 48 -17.24 -4.20 5.21
CA GLY A 48 -18.69 -4.19 5.01
C GLY A 48 -19.47 -4.52 6.30
N GLU A 49 -18.89 -5.34 7.19
CA GLU A 49 -19.51 -5.75 8.45
C GLU A 49 -19.29 -4.73 9.57
N MET A 50 -18.06 -4.27 9.77
CA MET A 50 -17.69 -3.39 10.89
C MET A 50 -17.66 -1.91 10.53
N GLY A 51 -17.67 -1.58 9.24
CA GLY A 51 -17.50 -0.23 8.70
C GLY A 51 -16.04 0.16 8.47
N SER A 52 -15.81 0.89 7.37
CA SER A 52 -14.47 1.31 6.93
C SER A 52 -13.71 2.14 7.97
N GLU A 53 -14.40 3.04 8.68
CA GLU A 53 -13.77 3.91 9.68
C GLU A 53 -13.14 3.11 10.82
N ARG A 54 -13.89 2.14 11.37
CA ARG A 54 -13.42 1.26 12.44
C ARG A 54 -12.26 0.39 11.93
N TRP A 55 -12.40 -0.16 10.73
CA TRP A 55 -11.37 -0.99 10.12
C TRP A 55 -10.06 -0.20 9.91
N LEU A 56 -10.13 1.05 9.41
CA LEU A 56 -8.95 1.90 9.23
C LEU A 56 -8.25 2.23 10.55
N ARG A 57 -9.01 2.52 11.61
CA ARG A 57 -8.40 2.74 12.94
C ARG A 57 -7.65 1.50 13.41
N GLN A 58 -8.24 0.32 13.25
CA GLN A 58 -7.58 -0.93 13.62
C GLN A 58 -6.36 -1.24 12.75
N LEU A 59 -6.41 -0.95 11.45
CA LEU A 59 -5.24 -1.05 10.56
C LEU A 59 -4.08 -0.21 11.09
N LEU A 60 -4.33 1.05 11.47
CA LEU A 60 -3.28 1.93 12.00
C LEU A 60 -2.75 1.41 13.35
N ASP A 61 -3.59 0.86 14.22
CA ASP A 61 -3.13 0.22 15.47
C ASP A 61 -2.23 -0.98 15.20
N VAL A 62 -2.57 -1.80 14.19
CA VAL A 62 -1.74 -2.94 13.76
C VAL A 62 -0.41 -2.42 13.23
N LEU A 63 -0.44 -1.47 12.30
CA LEU A 63 0.76 -0.91 11.67
C LEU A 63 1.69 -0.23 12.69
N GLU A 64 1.16 0.44 13.71
CA GLU A 64 1.96 1.02 14.80
C GLU A 64 2.43 -0.02 15.84
N GLY A 65 2.03 -1.29 15.71
CA GLY A 65 2.35 -2.35 16.67
C GLY A 65 1.63 -2.20 18.02
N LYS A 66 0.55 -1.41 18.07
CA LYS A 66 -0.27 -1.15 19.27
C LYS A 66 -1.43 -2.14 19.43
N ALA A 67 -1.63 -3.02 18.45
CA ALA A 67 -2.71 -4.01 18.50
C ALA A 67 -2.37 -5.12 19.52
N ASP A 68 -2.99 -5.06 20.71
CA ASP A 68 -2.87 -6.10 21.75
C ASP A 68 -3.41 -7.47 21.30
N ALA A 69 -4.38 -7.46 20.37
CA ALA A 69 -4.90 -8.63 19.69
C ALA A 69 -5.46 -8.18 18.34
N PRO A 70 -4.63 -8.09 17.28
CA PRO A 70 -5.16 -7.77 15.97
C PRO A 70 -6.19 -8.84 15.62
N GLU A 71 -7.36 -8.44 15.14
CA GLU A 71 -8.15 -9.35 14.33
C GLU A 71 -7.21 -9.76 13.19
N LYS A 72 -6.69 -11.01 13.25
CA LYS A 72 -5.69 -11.56 12.33
C LYS A 72 -5.87 -11.19 10.85
N PRO A 73 -7.08 -11.02 10.29
CA PRO A 73 -7.21 -10.59 8.90
C PRO A 73 -6.67 -9.18 8.59
N ILE A 74 -6.61 -8.23 9.52
CA ILE A 74 -6.34 -6.81 9.21
C ILE A 74 -4.85 -6.55 8.94
N ASP A 75 -3.98 -7.40 9.45
CA ASP A 75 -2.54 -7.23 9.31
C ASP A 75 -2.09 -7.38 7.83
N PRO A 76 -1.58 -6.31 7.18
CA PRO A 76 -1.18 -6.37 5.79
C PRO A 76 0.07 -7.22 5.56
N SER A 77 0.89 -7.48 6.60
CA SER A 77 2.03 -8.41 6.50
C SER A 77 1.58 -9.82 6.12
N GLN A 78 0.34 -10.20 6.46
CA GLN A 78 -0.21 -11.50 6.04
C GLN A 78 -0.25 -11.69 4.52
N ALA A 79 -0.22 -10.60 3.73
CA ALA A 79 -0.33 -10.61 2.28
C ALA A 79 0.92 -10.13 1.54
N VAL A 80 1.68 -9.20 2.11
CA VAL A 80 2.82 -8.54 1.44
C VAL A 80 3.96 -8.24 2.41
N ASN A 81 5.17 -8.11 1.87
CA ASN A 81 6.29 -7.52 2.62
C ASN A 81 6.18 -5.99 2.58
N ILE A 82 6.08 -5.36 3.75
CA ILE A 82 6.01 -3.91 3.87
C ILE A 82 7.41 -3.31 3.66
N ASP A 83 7.50 -2.24 2.87
CA ASP A 83 8.76 -1.58 2.60
C ASP A 83 9.37 -1.01 3.90
N PRO A 84 10.66 -1.28 4.20
CA PRO A 84 11.34 -0.77 5.40
C PRO A 84 11.29 0.75 5.56
N LEU A 85 11.08 1.50 4.47
CA LEU A 85 10.87 2.94 4.51
C LEU A 85 9.76 3.34 5.50
N PHE A 86 8.71 2.54 5.62
CA PHE A 86 7.57 2.86 6.49
C PHE A 86 7.92 2.86 7.98
N ALA A 87 8.99 2.16 8.37
CA ALA A 87 9.51 2.13 9.72
C ALA A 87 10.56 3.21 10.01
N ALA A 88 10.98 3.98 9.00
CA ALA A 88 11.90 5.09 9.21
C ALA A 88 11.24 6.19 10.06
N GLU A 89 11.92 6.66 11.09
CA GLU A 89 11.40 7.75 11.94
C GLU A 89 11.18 9.03 11.12
N HIS A 90 9.99 9.59 11.24
CA HIS A 90 9.60 10.84 10.59
C HIS A 90 8.55 11.56 11.45
N PRO A 91 8.50 12.90 11.40
CA PRO A 91 7.38 13.63 11.99
C PRO A 91 6.11 13.37 11.18
N PRO A 92 4.96 13.07 11.82
CA PRO A 92 3.70 12.95 11.10
C PRO A 92 3.35 14.30 10.45
N LEU A 93 3.01 14.26 9.17
CA LEU A 93 2.63 15.45 8.40
C LEU A 93 1.15 15.81 8.59
N ILE A 94 0.33 14.80 8.86
CA ILE A 94 -1.10 14.95 9.15
C ILE A 94 -1.48 14.16 10.39
N GLU A 95 -2.59 14.55 11.01
CA GLU A 95 -3.13 13.81 12.15
C GLU A 95 -3.70 12.47 11.72
N ARG A 96 -3.62 11.50 12.63
CA ARG A 96 -4.15 10.15 12.44
C ARG A 96 -5.62 10.15 11.98
N GLU A 97 -6.47 10.87 12.70
CA GLU A 97 -7.91 10.92 12.38
C GLU A 97 -8.19 11.62 11.05
N MET A 98 -7.38 12.62 10.67
CA MET A 98 -7.49 13.26 9.35
C MET A 98 -7.23 12.25 8.23
N TRP A 99 -6.22 11.39 8.36
CA TRP A 99 -5.95 10.33 7.39
C TRP A 99 -7.12 9.33 7.31
N VAL A 100 -7.70 8.95 8.45
CA VAL A 100 -8.87 8.06 8.52
C VAL A 100 -10.06 8.67 7.78
N ASP A 101 -10.43 9.91 8.10
CA ASP A 101 -11.60 10.58 7.52
C ASP A 101 -11.51 10.70 5.99
N VAL A 102 -10.33 11.07 5.47
CA VAL A 102 -10.09 11.16 4.04
C VAL A 102 -10.17 9.78 3.38
N ASN A 103 -9.60 8.75 4.00
CA ASN A 103 -9.62 7.40 3.43
C ASN A 103 -11.00 6.75 3.51
N VAL A 104 -11.83 7.05 4.51
CA VAL A 104 -13.25 6.66 4.53
C VAL A 104 -13.98 7.19 3.30
N MET A 105 -13.74 8.47 2.96
CA MET A 105 -14.33 9.07 1.76
C MET A 105 -13.81 8.41 0.49
N GLN A 106 -12.50 8.11 0.41
CA GLN A 106 -11.93 7.43 -0.75
C GLN A 106 -12.48 6.03 -0.96
N ILE A 107 -12.61 5.23 0.10
CA ILE A 107 -13.19 3.89 0.05
C ILE A 107 -14.62 3.93 -0.48
N ARG A 108 -15.41 4.95 -0.11
CA ARG A 108 -16.77 5.13 -0.66
C ARG A 108 -16.77 5.43 -2.16
N ASN A 109 -15.76 6.16 -2.65
CA ASN A 109 -15.67 6.55 -4.05
C ASN A 109 -15.15 5.44 -4.96
N MET A 110 -14.10 4.72 -4.54
CA MET A 110 -13.43 3.71 -5.37
C MET A 110 -13.82 2.27 -5.03
N GLY A 111 -14.48 2.05 -3.89
CA GLY A 111 -14.81 0.73 -3.35
C GLY A 111 -13.69 0.14 -2.49
N ALA A 112 -14.07 -0.68 -1.50
CA ALA A 112 -13.15 -1.27 -0.55
C ALA A 112 -12.06 -2.13 -1.21
N GLU A 113 -12.40 -3.01 -2.15
CA GLU A 113 -11.39 -3.83 -2.82
C GLU A 113 -10.37 -3.02 -3.63
N GLY A 114 -10.81 -1.95 -4.30
CA GLY A 114 -9.94 -1.08 -5.07
C GLY A 114 -8.95 -0.37 -4.17
N TRP A 115 -9.47 0.19 -3.07
CA TRP A 115 -8.67 0.87 -2.06
C TRP A 115 -7.65 -0.08 -1.40
N LEU A 116 -8.07 -1.29 -1.00
CA LEU A 116 -7.20 -2.27 -0.34
C LEU A 116 -6.05 -2.72 -1.25
N ARG A 117 -6.28 -2.91 -2.55
CA ARG A 117 -5.20 -3.24 -3.50
C ARG A 117 -4.18 -2.12 -3.59
N GLN A 118 -4.66 -0.88 -3.70
CA GLN A 118 -3.77 0.28 -3.81
C GLN A 118 -3.02 0.53 -2.48
N LEU A 119 -3.62 0.23 -1.34
CA LEU A 119 -2.92 0.22 -0.05
C LEU A 119 -1.76 -0.78 -0.06
N LEU A 120 -1.98 -2.01 -0.51
CA LEU A 120 -0.90 -3.01 -0.59
C LEU A 120 0.20 -2.56 -1.54
N ASP A 121 -0.15 -2.03 -2.73
CA ASP A 121 0.83 -1.47 -3.67
C ASP A 121 1.70 -0.39 -2.98
N VAL A 122 1.07 0.55 -2.28
CA VAL A 122 1.75 1.62 -1.53
C VAL A 122 2.64 1.05 -0.42
N LEU A 123 2.15 0.10 0.38
CA LEU A 123 2.92 -0.52 1.47
C LEU A 123 4.11 -1.34 0.96
N THR A 124 4.05 -1.90 -0.26
CA THR A 124 5.20 -2.57 -0.89
C THR A 124 6.22 -1.62 -1.51
N GLY A 125 5.98 -0.30 -1.44
CA GLY A 125 6.90 0.73 -1.92
C GLY A 125 6.53 1.34 -3.28
N ASP A 126 5.34 1.08 -3.84
CA ASP A 126 4.81 1.80 -5.03
C ASP A 126 4.30 3.20 -4.63
N ILE A 127 5.20 4.00 -4.03
CA ILE A 127 4.94 5.37 -3.59
C ILE A 127 5.28 6.38 -4.69
N VAL A 128 4.52 7.47 -4.74
CA VAL A 128 4.74 8.53 -5.72
C VAL A 128 6.03 9.29 -5.40
N THR A 129 6.95 9.33 -6.36
CA THR A 129 8.24 10.03 -6.21
C THR A 129 8.24 11.41 -6.84
N ALA A 130 9.16 12.29 -6.40
CA ALA A 130 9.34 13.63 -6.97
C ALA A 130 9.66 13.61 -8.48
N GLU A 131 10.27 12.53 -8.97
CA GLU A 131 10.56 12.32 -10.39
C GLU A 131 9.26 12.09 -11.19
N GLU A 132 8.35 11.27 -10.66
CA GLU A 132 7.07 10.94 -11.31
C GLU A 132 6.13 12.14 -11.43
N VAL A 133 6.18 13.05 -10.46
CA VAL A 133 5.40 14.31 -10.50
C VAL A 133 6.15 15.45 -11.19
N GLY A 134 7.34 15.20 -11.77
CA GLY A 134 8.08 16.19 -12.55
C GLY A 134 8.67 17.33 -11.74
N PHE A 135 8.94 17.11 -10.44
CA PHE A 135 9.60 18.05 -9.53
C PHE A 135 11.13 17.88 -9.46
N ALA A 136 11.68 16.83 -10.06
CA ALA A 136 13.13 16.63 -10.10
C ALA A 136 13.82 17.72 -10.96
N PRO A 137 14.80 18.46 -10.42
CA PRO A 137 15.63 19.34 -11.24
C PRO A 137 16.49 18.50 -12.19
N PRO A 138 16.75 18.94 -13.44
CA PRO A 138 17.61 18.20 -14.35
C PRO A 138 19.02 18.08 -13.77
N GLY A 139 19.42 16.86 -13.41
CA GLY A 139 20.74 16.55 -12.86
C GLY A 139 20.88 16.64 -11.33
N GLY A 140 19.80 16.83 -10.58
CA GLY A 140 19.83 16.77 -9.11
C GLY A 140 19.58 15.36 -8.61
N THR A 141 20.64 14.68 -8.17
CA THR A 141 20.54 13.49 -7.32
C THR A 141 20.01 13.89 -5.93
N PHE A 142 18.72 14.22 -5.83
CA PHE A 142 18.03 13.98 -4.56
C PHE A 142 18.02 12.46 -4.38
N GLY A 143 18.59 11.97 -3.28
CA GLY A 143 18.95 10.57 -3.02
C GLY A 143 17.79 9.56 -2.95
N TYR A 144 16.69 9.79 -3.66
CA TYR A 144 15.75 8.75 -4.03
C TYR A 144 16.30 8.03 -5.26
N GLY A 145 17.41 7.32 -5.09
CA GLY A 145 17.77 6.30 -6.06
C GLY A 145 16.63 5.32 -6.09
N ALA A 146 15.85 5.30 -7.18
CA ALA A 146 14.83 4.30 -7.41
C ALA A 146 15.39 2.91 -7.03
N PRO A 147 14.84 2.22 -6.02
CA PRO A 147 15.09 0.79 -5.91
C PRO A 147 14.53 0.22 -7.20
N GLY A 148 15.41 -0.36 -8.01
CA GLY A 148 15.08 -0.84 -9.33
C GLY A 148 13.76 -1.62 -9.29
N ARG A 149 12.86 -1.29 -10.22
CA ARG A 149 11.66 -2.07 -10.54
C ARG A 149 12.05 -3.54 -10.74
N LEU A 150 12.10 -4.32 -9.66
CA LEU A 150 12.43 -5.74 -9.70
C LEU A 150 11.20 -6.64 -9.71
N ASN A 151 9.99 -6.10 -9.48
CA ASN A 151 8.77 -6.93 -9.46
C ASN A 151 7.90 -6.87 -10.73
N ALA A 152 8.32 -6.17 -11.80
CA ALA A 152 7.60 -6.19 -13.08
C ALA A 152 7.75 -7.51 -13.87
N GLN A 153 8.52 -8.49 -13.39
CA GLN A 153 8.87 -9.68 -14.16
C GLN A 153 8.29 -10.99 -13.61
N ARG A 154 7.00 -11.04 -13.29
CA ARG A 154 6.28 -12.34 -13.13
C ARG A 154 4.83 -12.33 -13.62
N ARG A 155 4.55 -11.66 -14.73
CA ARG A 155 3.33 -11.92 -15.54
C ARG A 155 3.66 -12.25 -16.99
N GLY A 156 4.50 -13.29 -17.15
CA GLY A 156 4.70 -13.96 -18.44
C GLY A 156 3.46 -14.77 -18.84
N LYS A 157 2.63 -14.19 -19.72
CA LYS A 157 1.56 -14.87 -20.44
C LYS A 157 2.06 -16.22 -21.01
N LYS A 158 1.53 -17.35 -20.53
CA LYS A 158 1.70 -18.66 -21.19
C LYS A 158 1.15 -18.60 -22.62
N LYS A 159 2.04 -18.40 -23.61
CA LYS A 159 1.73 -18.58 -25.03
C LYS A 159 1.41 -20.06 -25.28
N ARG A 160 0.16 -20.38 -25.61
CA ARG A 160 -0.25 -21.69 -26.13
C ARG A 160 0.50 -21.97 -27.44
N LYS A 161 1.36 -22.98 -27.44
CA LYS A 161 2.08 -23.47 -28.62
C LYS A 161 1.09 -24.27 -29.49
N LYS A 162 0.68 -23.73 -30.64
CA LYS A 162 -0.01 -24.48 -31.69
C LYS A 162 0.95 -25.55 -32.22
N ARG A 163 0.64 -26.83 -32.03
CA ARG A 163 1.28 -27.94 -32.76
C ARG A 163 0.66 -27.98 -34.15
N ARG A 164 1.46 -27.69 -35.18
CA ARG A 164 1.17 -28.11 -36.56
C ARG A 164 1.73 -29.53 -36.68
N HIS A 165 0.85 -30.50 -36.94
CA HIS A 165 1.27 -31.80 -37.43
C HIS A 165 1.40 -31.73 -38.95
N ALA A 166 2.37 -32.52 -39.44
CA ALA A 166 2.79 -32.71 -40.81
C ALA A 166 1.63 -33.07 -41.75
#